data_AF-X0Y4K1-F1
#
_entry.id   AF-X0Y4K1-F1
#
_cell.length_a   1.000
_cell.length_b   1.000
_cell.length_c   1.000
_cell.angle_alpha   90.00
_cell.angle_beta   90.00
_cell.angle_gamma   90.00
#
_symmetry.space_group_name_H-M   'P 1'
#
loop_
_entity.id
_entity.type
_entity.pdbx_description
1 polymer ?
#
loop_
_entity_poly.entity_id
_entity_poly.type
_entity_poly.pdbx_seq_one_letter_code
_entity_poly.pdbx_strand_id
1 'polypeptide(L)'
;YLPFFYKAEEEVARSIQRLAAFPFVTPSFDVDRSISDVEKELKLAFSSVQKVAIKESFYKKILVITGGPGTGKTTIIKAIVDTFEKWGRKVLLAAPTGRAAKRLSEATRKEARTIHRALEYNPKLGNFRRGSN
;
A
#
# COMPACT_ATOMS: atom_id res chain seq x y z
N TYR A 1 22.91 -20.42 5.46
CA TYR A 1 21.75 -20.44 4.54
C TYR A 1 22.13 -21.14 3.25
N LEU A 2 21.18 -21.76 2.54
CA LEU A 2 21.44 -22.19 1.15
C LEU A 2 21.80 -20.94 0.31
N PRO A 3 22.77 -21.01 -0.62
CA PRO A 3 23.26 -19.83 -1.35
C PRO A 3 22.15 -19.03 -2.04
N PHE A 4 21.10 -19.69 -2.52
CA PHE A 4 19.92 -19.04 -3.12
C PHE A 4 19.15 -18.17 -2.11
N PHE A 5 18.85 -18.69 -0.91
CA PHE A 5 18.09 -17.94 0.09
C PHE A 5 18.87 -16.75 0.66
N TYR A 6 20.18 -16.90 0.80
CA TYR A 6 21.05 -15.79 1.22
C TYR A 6 21.02 -14.64 0.20
N LYS A 7 21.19 -14.95 -1.09
CA LYS A 7 21.10 -13.93 -2.15
C LYS A 7 19.72 -13.26 -2.18
N ALA A 8 18.66 -14.04 -2.06
CA ALA A 8 17.29 -13.49 -2.04
C ALA A 8 17.08 -12.53 -0.86
N GLU A 9 17.60 -12.85 0.33
CA GLU A 9 17.56 -11.97 1.50
C GLU A 9 18.32 -10.65 1.26
N GLU A 10 19.55 -10.73 0.75
CA GLU A 10 20.36 -9.54 0.44
C GLU A 10 19.67 -8.65 -0.60
N GLU A 11 19.07 -9.24 -1.64
CA GLU A 11 18.36 -8.50 -2.69
C GLU A 11 17.11 -7.78 -2.15
N VAL A 12 16.35 -8.43 -1.25
CA VAL A 12 15.20 -7.81 -0.58
C VAL A 12 15.66 -6.66 0.30
N ALA A 13 16.70 -6.85 1.11
CA ALA A 13 17.23 -5.81 1.99
C ALA A 13 17.70 -4.59 1.19
N ARG A 14 18.49 -4.79 0.13
CA ARG A 14 18.94 -3.72 -0.77
C ARG A 14 17.77 -3.01 -1.45
N SER A 15 16.76 -3.76 -1.88
CA SER A 15 15.57 -3.18 -2.53
C SER A 15 14.77 -2.29 -1.58
N ILE A 16 14.58 -2.72 -0.33
CA ILE A 16 13.91 -1.92 0.71
C ILE A 16 14.70 -0.64 1.00
N GLN A 17 16.02 -0.75 1.20
CA GLN A 17 16.88 0.42 1.45
C GLN A 17 16.81 1.42 0.30
N ARG A 18 16.92 0.93 -0.94
CA ARG A 18 16.82 1.76 -2.15
C ARG A 18 15.49 2.48 -2.23
N LEU A 19 14.37 1.77 -2.04
CA LEU A 19 13.03 2.35 -2.08
C LEU A 19 12.81 3.37 -0.95
N ALA A 20 13.27 3.07 0.27
CA ALA A 20 13.15 3.95 1.42
C ALA A 20 13.93 5.27 1.23
N ALA A 21 15.05 5.24 0.51
CA ALA A 21 15.88 6.41 0.25
C ALA A 21 15.35 7.33 -0.87
N PHE A 22 14.38 6.90 -1.69
CA PHE A 22 13.84 7.75 -2.75
C PHE A 22 13.09 8.98 -2.18
N PRO A 23 13.26 10.18 -2.75
CA PRO A 23 12.56 11.37 -2.30
C PRO A 23 11.05 11.22 -2.50
N PHE A 24 10.25 11.53 -1.47
CA PHE A 24 8.79 11.60 -1.60
C PHE A 24 8.37 12.96 -2.15
N VAL A 25 7.16 13.00 -2.71
CA VAL A 25 6.57 14.26 -3.16
C VAL A 25 5.79 14.83 -2.00
N THR A 26 6.15 16.03 -1.55
CA THR A 26 5.42 16.71 -0.48
C THR A 26 4.00 17.03 -0.97
N PRO A 27 2.96 16.66 -0.20
CA PRO A 27 1.59 17.09 -0.48
C PRO A 27 1.50 18.62 -0.55
N SER A 28 0.87 19.14 -1.59
CA SER A 28 0.61 20.58 -1.76
C SER A 28 -0.68 21.03 -1.05
N PHE A 29 -1.24 20.19 -0.20
CA PHE A 29 -2.52 20.39 0.48
C PHE A 29 -2.39 19.98 1.94
N ASP A 30 -3.33 20.44 2.77
CA ASP A 30 -3.40 20.08 4.18
C ASP A 30 -3.87 18.63 4.36
N VAL A 31 -2.92 17.76 4.70
CA VAL A 31 -3.16 16.33 4.94
C VAL A 31 -4.08 16.12 6.15
N ASP A 32 -3.91 16.90 7.22
CA ASP A 32 -4.71 16.73 8.44
C ASP A 32 -6.18 17.11 8.16
N ARG A 33 -6.42 18.20 7.42
CA ARG A 33 -7.76 18.56 6.94
C ARG A 33 -8.35 17.48 6.05
N SER A 34 -7.57 16.93 5.12
CA SER A 34 -8.07 15.88 4.23
C SER A 34 -8.43 14.59 4.99
N ILE A 35 -7.68 14.23 6.04
CA ILE A 35 -8.02 13.11 6.91
C ILE A 35 -9.36 13.39 7.63
N SER A 36 -9.55 14.60 8.16
CA SER A 36 -10.82 15.00 8.79
C SER A 36 -12.01 14.98 7.82
N ASP A 37 -11.80 15.32 6.56
CA ASP A 37 -12.87 15.23 5.54
C ASP A 37 -13.23 13.78 5.24
N VAL A 38 -12.25 12.87 5.19
CA VAL A 38 -12.49 11.42 5.08
C VAL A 38 -13.22 10.87 6.32
N GLU A 39 -12.89 11.32 7.54
CA GLU A 39 -13.62 10.93 8.76
C GLU A 39 -15.13 11.25 8.65
N LYS A 40 -15.45 12.46 8.16
CA LYS A 40 -16.84 12.90 7.94
C LYS A 40 -17.56 12.06 6.89
N GLU A 41 -16.90 11.81 5.75
CA GLU A 41 -17.46 11.00 4.66
C GLU A 41 -17.71 9.55 5.08
N LEU A 42 -16.79 8.98 5.87
CA LEU A 42 -16.89 7.62 6.39
C LEU A 42 -17.78 7.52 7.64
N LYS A 43 -18.25 8.64 8.19
CA LYS A 43 -19.03 8.73 9.43
C LYS A 43 -18.38 7.98 10.59
N LEU A 44 -17.07 8.17 10.77
CA LEU A 44 -16.28 7.54 11.82
C LEU A 44 -15.19 8.49 12.33
N ALA A 45 -14.59 8.13 13.46
CA ALA A 45 -13.38 8.78 13.96
C ALA A 45 -12.22 7.77 14.01
N PHE A 46 -11.08 8.14 13.45
CA PHE A 46 -9.85 7.39 13.57
C PHE A 46 -9.21 7.62 14.94
N SER A 47 -8.60 6.59 15.50
CA SER A 47 -7.73 6.76 16.67
C SER A 47 -6.48 7.57 16.29
N SER A 48 -5.79 8.14 17.29
CA SER A 48 -4.54 8.88 17.07
C SER A 48 -3.51 8.08 16.27
N VAL A 49 -3.32 6.79 16.60
CA VAL A 49 -2.38 5.90 15.91
C VAL A 49 -2.82 5.63 14.46
N GLN A 50 -4.12 5.50 14.20
CA GLN A 50 -4.63 5.35 12.84
C GLN A 50 -4.41 6.61 12.01
N LYS A 51 -4.62 7.81 12.59
CA LYS A 51 -4.32 9.10 11.93
C LYS A 51 -2.84 9.23 11.60
N VAL A 52 -1.95 8.83 12.52
CA VAL A 52 -0.50 8.78 12.27
C VAL A 52 -0.20 7.85 11.10
N ALA A 53 -0.77 6.64 11.07
CA ALA A 53 -0.55 5.71 9.95
C ALA A 53 -1.03 6.27 8.60
N ILE A 54 -2.19 6.95 8.55
CA ILE A 54 -2.67 7.60 7.33
C ILE A 54 -1.74 8.74 6.93
N LYS A 55 -1.32 9.59 7.88
CA LYS A 55 -0.43 10.74 7.64
C LYS A 55 0.94 10.30 7.14
N GLU A 56 1.56 9.30 7.78
CA GLU A 56 2.87 8.77 7.39
C GLU A 56 2.88 8.20 5.96
N SER A 57 1.73 7.75 5.45
CA SER A 57 1.64 7.26 4.06
C SER A 57 1.97 8.33 3.01
N PHE A 58 1.88 9.61 3.35
CA PHE A 58 2.26 10.73 2.48
C PHE A 58 3.75 11.08 2.54
N TYR A 59 4.41 10.76 3.65
CA TYR A 59 5.77 11.21 3.94
C TYR A 59 6.81 10.08 3.91
N LYS A 60 6.38 8.82 3.75
CA LYS A 60 7.25 7.65 3.67
C LYS A 60 7.06 6.90 2.36
N LYS A 61 8.17 6.43 1.77
CA LYS A 61 8.13 5.58 0.57
C LYS A 61 7.72 4.15 0.85
N ILE A 62 8.05 3.66 2.04
CA ILE A 62 7.63 2.35 2.54
C ILE A 62 7.00 2.59 3.91
N LEU A 63 5.78 2.10 4.07
CA LEU A 63 5.06 2.10 5.34
C LEU A 63 4.50 0.69 5.57
N VAL A 64 4.77 0.14 6.74
CA VAL A 64 4.23 -1.16 7.16
C VAL A 64 3.22 -0.91 8.27
N ILE A 65 1.95 -1.27 8.02
CA ILE A 65 0.88 -1.15 9.00
C ILE A 65 0.53 -2.54 9.49
N THR A 66 0.82 -2.82 10.76
CA THR A 66 0.54 -4.09 11.41
C THR A 66 -0.57 -3.93 12.45
N GLY A 67 -1.15 -5.05 12.88
CA GLY A 67 -2.19 -5.06 13.92
C GLY A 67 -3.01 -6.34 13.88
N GLY A 68 -3.61 -6.71 15.01
CA GLY A 68 -4.46 -7.90 15.12
C GLY A 68 -5.77 -7.81 14.31
N PRO A 69 -6.57 -8.88 14.24
CA PRO A 69 -7.92 -8.83 13.67
C PRO A 69 -8.76 -7.70 14.29
N GLY A 70 -9.65 -7.07 13.50
CA GLY A 70 -10.56 -6.03 14.00
C GLY A 70 -9.95 -4.63 14.24
N THR A 71 -8.64 -4.44 14.09
CA THR A 71 -7.95 -3.14 14.34
C THR A 71 -8.19 -2.04 13.31
N GLY A 72 -9.13 -2.22 12.39
CA GLY A 72 -9.48 -1.20 11.38
C GLY A 72 -8.46 -1.01 10.24
N LYS A 73 -7.49 -1.92 10.05
CA LYS A 73 -6.48 -1.84 8.97
C LYS A 73 -7.08 -1.57 7.60
N THR A 74 -8.19 -2.24 7.27
CA THR A 74 -8.84 -2.03 5.97
C THR A 74 -9.47 -0.65 5.84
N THR A 75 -9.98 -0.09 6.94
CA THR A 75 -10.48 1.29 7.01
C THR A 75 -9.35 2.29 6.82
N ILE A 76 -8.18 2.04 7.42
CA ILE A 76 -6.96 2.85 7.19
C ILE A 76 -6.58 2.82 5.71
N ILE A 77 -6.54 1.63 5.10
CA ILE A 77 -6.23 1.49 3.66
C ILE A 77 -7.22 2.28 2.81
N LYS A 78 -8.53 2.19 3.11
CA LYS A 78 -9.55 2.97 2.42
C LYS A 78 -9.28 4.48 2.53
N ALA A 79 -9.00 4.98 3.72
CA ALA A 79 -8.71 6.39 3.92
C ALA A 79 -7.47 6.87 3.15
N ILE A 80 -6.42 6.05 3.11
CA ILE A 80 -5.22 6.33 2.31
C ILE A 80 -5.59 6.40 0.82
N VAL A 81 -6.31 5.41 0.30
CA VAL A 81 -6.76 5.38 -1.11
C VAL A 81 -7.57 6.61 -1.46
N ASP A 82 -8.62 6.90 -0.68
CA ASP A 82 -9.53 8.02 -0.93
C ASP A 82 -8.78 9.36 -0.89
N THR A 83 -7.83 9.52 0.04
CA THR A 83 -7.02 10.75 0.14
C THR A 83 -6.03 10.90 -1.01
N PHE A 84 -5.35 9.82 -1.42
CA PHE A 84 -4.41 9.86 -2.55
C PHE A 84 -5.13 10.14 -3.88
N GLU A 85 -6.33 9.61 -4.08
CA GLU A 85 -7.13 9.91 -5.27
C GLU A 85 -7.64 11.35 -5.30
N LYS A 86 -8.06 11.91 -4.15
CA LYS A 86 -8.39 13.35 -4.04
C LYS A 86 -7.19 14.23 -4.37
N TRP A 87 -5.97 13.76 -4.10
CA TRP A 87 -4.73 14.39 -4.52
C TRP A 87 -4.36 14.15 -6.01
N GLY A 88 -5.21 13.45 -6.77
CA GLY A 88 -4.96 13.14 -8.19
C GLY A 88 -3.87 12.10 -8.42
N ARG A 89 -3.54 11.28 -7.42
CA ARG A 89 -2.58 10.18 -7.56
C ARG A 89 -3.29 8.88 -7.95
N LYS A 90 -2.63 8.12 -8.83
CA LYS A 90 -3.08 6.75 -9.15
C LYS A 90 -2.65 5.81 -8.04
N VAL A 91 -3.57 4.99 -7.55
CA VAL A 91 -3.30 3.98 -6.53
C VAL A 91 -3.48 2.59 -7.14
N LEU A 92 -2.47 1.73 -7.00
CA LEU A 92 -2.54 0.33 -7.38
C LEU A 92 -2.73 -0.51 -6.12
N LEU A 93 -3.82 -1.29 -6.06
CA LEU A 93 -4.11 -2.19 -4.96
C LEU A 93 -3.77 -3.63 -5.34
N ALA A 94 -2.92 -4.27 -4.54
CA ALA A 94 -2.52 -5.65 -4.76
C ALA A 94 -2.52 -6.46 -3.47
N ALA A 95 -2.81 -7.76 -3.60
CA ALA A 95 -2.77 -8.73 -2.51
C ALA A 95 -2.18 -10.07 -2.98
N PRO A 96 -1.64 -10.93 -2.10
CA PRO A 96 -1.02 -12.18 -2.52
C PRO A 96 -2.00 -13.20 -3.11
N THR A 97 -3.25 -13.22 -2.64
CA THR A 97 -4.28 -14.19 -3.06
C THR A 97 -5.52 -13.50 -3.65
N GLY A 98 -6.26 -14.21 -4.49
CA GLY A 98 -7.48 -13.70 -5.10
C GLY A 98 -8.56 -13.33 -4.08
N ARG A 99 -8.71 -14.14 -3.01
CA ARG A 99 -9.66 -13.84 -1.93
C ARG A 99 -9.28 -12.57 -1.17
N ALA A 100 -7.98 -12.36 -0.89
CA ALA A 100 -7.51 -11.14 -0.24
C ALA A 100 -7.71 -9.92 -1.15
N ALA A 101 -7.41 -10.05 -2.45
CA ALA A 101 -7.65 -8.98 -3.42
C ALA A 101 -9.15 -8.63 -3.50
N LYS A 102 -10.05 -9.61 -3.55
CA LYS A 102 -11.51 -9.37 -3.54
C LYS A 102 -11.95 -8.57 -2.32
N ARG A 103 -11.52 -8.95 -1.12
CA ARG A 103 -11.85 -8.21 0.11
C ARG A 103 -11.26 -6.79 0.13
N LEU A 104 -10.05 -6.63 -0.39
CA LEU A 104 -9.42 -5.32 -0.54
C LEU A 104 -10.23 -4.43 -1.50
N SER A 105 -10.70 -4.99 -2.62
CA SER A 105 -11.58 -4.29 -3.56
C SER A 105 -12.90 -3.88 -2.93
N GLU A 106 -13.57 -4.80 -2.23
CA GLU A 106 -14.86 -4.54 -1.57
C GLU A 106 -14.75 -3.41 -0.55
N ALA A 107 -13.69 -3.41 0.26
CA ALA A 107 -13.54 -2.44 1.33
C ALA A 107 -13.10 -1.06 0.83
N THR A 108 -12.28 -0.99 -0.21
CA THR A 108 -11.85 0.27 -0.82
C THR A 108 -12.82 0.77 -1.88
N ARG A 109 -13.73 -0.07 -2.37
CA ARG A 109 -14.57 0.16 -3.56
C ARG A 109 -13.75 0.48 -4.82
N LYS A 110 -12.55 -0.10 -4.92
CA LYS A 110 -11.62 0.06 -6.04
C LYS A 110 -11.17 -1.29 -6.58
N GLU A 111 -10.64 -1.31 -7.80
CA GLU A 111 -10.10 -2.55 -8.34
C GLU A 111 -8.80 -2.92 -7.61
N ALA A 112 -8.76 -4.09 -6.98
CA ALA A 112 -7.55 -4.72 -6.50
C ALA A 112 -7.27 -6.03 -7.25
N ARG A 113 -5.99 -6.33 -7.47
CA ARG A 113 -5.51 -7.50 -8.20
C ARG A 113 -4.62 -8.38 -7.33
N THR A 114 -4.30 -9.59 -7.79
CA THR A 114 -3.22 -10.34 -7.16
C THR A 114 -1.87 -9.72 -7.52
N ILE A 115 -0.84 -9.87 -6.67
CA ILE A 115 0.53 -9.41 -6.99
C ILE A 115 1.00 -9.99 -8.34
N HIS A 116 0.71 -11.27 -8.61
CA HIS A 116 0.99 -11.91 -9.90
C HIS A 116 0.34 -11.22 -11.10
N ARG A 117 -0.94 -10.83 -11.00
CA ARG A 117 -1.63 -10.10 -12.07
C ARG A 117 -1.14 -8.67 -12.19
N ALA A 118 -0.81 -8.02 -11.07
CA ALA A 118 -0.28 -6.66 -11.05
C ALA A 118 1.10 -6.56 -11.71
N LEU A 119 1.94 -7.58 -11.56
CA LEU A 119 3.29 -7.68 -12.15
C LEU A 119 3.33 -8.43 -13.49
N GLU A 120 2.18 -8.86 -14.01
CA GLU A 120 2.05 -9.59 -15.28
C GLU A 120 2.93 -10.87 -15.32
N TYR A 121 2.73 -11.75 -14.34
CA TYR A 121 3.42 -13.04 -14.26
C TYR A 121 3.11 -13.95 -15.47
N ASN A 122 4.16 -14.49 -16.08
CA ASN A 122 4.06 -15.50 -17.13
C ASN A 122 4.35 -16.90 -16.54
N PRO A 123 3.35 -17.77 -16.38
CA PRO A 123 3.54 -19.09 -15.80
C PRO A 123 4.37 -20.04 -16.67
N LYS A 124 4.44 -19.81 -18.00
CA LYS A 124 5.25 -20.64 -18.90
C LYS A 124 6.74 -20.33 -18.78
N LEU A 125 7.07 -19.05 -18.56
CA LEU A 125 8.46 -18.58 -18.49
C LEU A 125 8.98 -18.43 -17.05
N GLY A 126 8.09 -18.50 -16.05
CA GLY A 126 8.45 -18.33 -14.63
C GLY A 126 8.93 -16.91 -14.28
N ASN A 127 8.58 -15.91 -15.09
CA ASN A 127 9.07 -14.53 -14.93
C ASN A 127 7.91 -13.50 -14.90
N PHE A 128 8.23 -12.29 -14.45
CA PHE A 128 7.32 -11.15 -14.46
C PHE A 128 7.67 -10.23 -15.62
N ARG A 129 6.67 -9.74 -16.36
CA ARG A 129 6.90 -8.77 -17.46
C ARG A 129 7.14 -7.35 -16.96
N ARG A 130 6.67 -7.03 -15.74
CA ARG A 130 6.95 -5.73 -15.09
C ARG A 130 8.12 -5.88 -14.14
N GLY A 131 9.09 -4.97 -14.24
CA GLY A 131 10.28 -4.95 -13.39
C GLY A 131 11.47 -5.77 -13.92
N SER A 132 11.42 -6.22 -15.18
CA SER A 132 12.48 -6.99 -15.87
C SER A 132 13.66 -6.14 -16.34
N ASN A 133 13.86 -4.94 -15.76
CA ASN A 133 14.99 -4.06 -16.07
C ASN A 133 16.24 -4.48 -15.29
#